data_AF-A0A352JLT2-F1
#
_entry.id   AF-A0A352JLT2-F1
#
_cell.length_a   1.000
_cell.length_b   1.000
_cell.length_c   1.000
_cell.angle_alpha   90.00
_cell.angle_beta   90.00
_cell.angle_gamma   90.00
#
_symmetry.space_group_name_H-M   'P 1'
#
loop_
_entity.id
_entity.type
_entity.pdbx_description
1 polymer ?
#
loop_
_entity_poly.entity_id
_entity_poly.type
_entity_poly.pdbx_seq_one_letter_code
_entity_poly.pdbx_strand_id
1 'polypeptide(L)'
;MSLGQNEQVSRRDFLKLSASGVLGLALSRLGVDGALARESSYRLVHGVEVYGLDEKIDTLEKAKNLTFEFDLDFERKLPKDIKSKNRWEQREYAMPKDKRLFQFVVNESIYHEYSKQKAKTGVDFVEYIQIHLDLMNRFSKQQPGLENFRTELKRVIVVSDDFKRNPVEYSKDIDAMWFNVKDERYEEKAWNYYQWQAERQESGDLILTTEEDRAMDSYKESVVLPKADDLLQSISDRGVGVNWALIHELSHHWNLPDEYVFDCRETPFKFKDFRYGTWSFTRPYLSPYLKALLFRNKKENIRGYYTDPRSMELDRDEVSLDFYGQVPQEVSFQLSDAGNFKVYRSSHVKPDYYSAKIFSDVQEVSRSPEGNFVWPKESLEPLKVEGKKLYSTVYVIRTSDGEKNKELYFPVSLFNIPAIFGVKKANYKIEFTGYEPDSAYAYTQVMEYVEASEMPVFMAKKSQTGEPIYALMAIPGTQEWAVWSLVRDL
;
A
#
# COMPACT_ATOMS: atom_id res chain seq x y z
N MET A 1 65.82 -32.63 46.84
CA MET A 1 65.01 -31.47 46.42
C MET A 1 64.20 -31.91 45.19
N SER A 2 62.94 -32.29 45.41
CA SER A 2 62.04 -32.82 44.38
C SER A 2 61.39 -31.66 43.62
N LEU A 3 61.52 -31.68 42.30
CA LEU A 3 60.79 -30.81 41.37
C LEU A 3 59.29 -31.09 41.50
N GLY A 4 58.52 -30.01 41.63
CA GLY A 4 57.05 -30.02 41.73
C GLY A 4 56.39 -30.46 40.42
N GLN A 5 55.28 -31.17 40.58
CA GLN A 5 54.49 -31.82 39.54
C GLN A 5 53.91 -30.81 38.54
N ASN A 6 54.02 -31.14 37.24
CA ASN A 6 53.21 -30.57 36.17
C ASN A 6 51.73 -30.92 36.43
N GLU A 7 50.90 -29.94 36.75
CA GLU A 7 49.44 -30.09 36.70
C GLU A 7 49.01 -30.30 35.24
N GLN A 8 48.83 -31.56 34.85
CA GLN A 8 48.19 -31.91 33.59
C GLN A 8 46.69 -31.60 33.70
N VAL A 9 46.21 -30.68 32.85
CA VAL A 9 44.80 -30.36 32.71
C VAL A 9 44.01 -31.64 32.46
N SER A 10 43.01 -31.92 33.29
CA SER A 10 42.20 -33.13 33.17
C SER A 10 41.46 -33.14 31.83
N ARG A 11 41.23 -34.33 31.25
CA ARG A 11 40.50 -34.49 29.98
C ARG A 11 39.12 -33.83 30.01
N ARG A 12 38.49 -33.78 31.19
CA ARG A 12 37.21 -33.10 31.44
C ARG A 12 37.34 -31.57 31.38
N ASP A 13 38.41 -31.02 31.92
CA ASP A 13 38.65 -29.57 31.90
C ASP A 13 39.11 -29.10 30.52
N PHE A 14 39.89 -29.93 29.81
CA PHE A 14 40.20 -29.72 28.40
C PHE A 14 38.94 -29.69 27.53
N LEU A 15 38.00 -30.62 27.73
CA LEU A 15 36.73 -30.63 27.00
C LEU A 15 35.83 -29.43 27.33
N LYS A 16 35.81 -28.95 28.59
CA LYS A 16 35.09 -27.73 28.95
C LYS A 16 35.73 -26.49 28.32
N LEU A 17 37.05 -26.39 28.33
CA LEU A 17 37.79 -25.30 27.69
C LEU A 17 37.62 -25.31 26.17
N SER A 18 37.65 -26.50 25.56
CA SER A 18 37.41 -26.68 24.12
C SER A 18 35.97 -26.34 23.73
N ALA A 19 34.97 -26.77 24.52
CA ALA A 19 33.58 -26.41 24.31
C ALA A 19 33.36 -24.90 24.48
N SER A 20 34.01 -24.27 25.46
CA SER A 20 33.95 -22.81 25.66
C SER A 20 34.66 -22.05 24.54
N GLY A 21 35.77 -22.58 24.00
CA GLY A 21 36.49 -22.01 22.87
C GLY A 21 35.74 -22.17 21.54
N VAL A 22 35.06 -23.30 21.33
CA VAL A 22 34.17 -23.51 20.17
C VAL A 22 32.91 -22.67 20.28
N LEU A 23 32.34 -22.52 21.48
CA LEU A 23 31.23 -21.61 21.74
C LEU A 23 31.66 -20.15 21.53
N GLY A 24 32.84 -19.76 22.02
CA GLY A 24 33.42 -18.43 21.79
C GLY A 24 33.72 -18.16 20.33
N LEU A 25 34.26 -19.12 19.58
CA LEU A 25 34.45 -18.99 18.12
C LEU A 25 33.12 -18.97 17.36
N ALA A 26 32.10 -19.69 17.82
CA ALA A 26 30.76 -19.64 17.24
C ALA A 26 30.08 -18.30 17.52
N LEU A 27 30.18 -17.79 18.75
CA LEU A 27 29.65 -16.50 19.17
C LEU A 27 30.39 -15.34 18.49
N SER A 28 31.71 -15.42 18.35
CA SER A 28 32.55 -14.49 17.59
C SER A 28 32.19 -14.52 16.09
N ARG A 29 32.00 -15.70 15.49
CA ARG A 29 31.50 -15.83 14.09
C ARG A 29 30.06 -15.34 13.91
N LEU A 30 29.28 -15.28 15.00
CA LEU A 30 27.93 -14.71 15.04
C LEU A 30 27.92 -13.22 15.45
N GLY A 31 29.08 -12.57 15.62
CA GLY A 31 29.20 -11.14 15.96
C GLY A 31 28.88 -10.79 17.42
N VAL A 32 28.69 -11.77 18.30
CA VAL A 32 28.16 -11.58 19.65
C VAL A 32 29.17 -10.89 20.60
N ASP A 33 30.47 -11.11 20.43
CA ASP A 33 31.50 -10.49 21.28
C ASP A 33 31.65 -8.97 21.04
N GLY A 34 31.33 -8.48 19.83
CA GLY A 34 31.35 -7.05 19.49
C GLY A 34 30.08 -6.31 19.94
N ALA A 35 28.93 -6.95 19.78
CA ALA A 35 27.62 -6.38 20.13
C ALA A 35 27.30 -6.38 21.63
N LEU A 36 28.01 -7.17 22.45
CA LEU A 36 27.91 -7.10 23.91
C LEU A 36 28.72 -5.94 24.52
N ALA A 37 29.56 -5.26 23.75
CA ALA A 37 30.54 -4.29 24.27
C ALA A 37 30.31 -2.82 23.87
N ARG A 38 29.40 -2.51 22.92
CA ARG A 38 29.13 -1.13 22.52
C ARG A 38 27.71 -0.97 22.01
N GLU A 39 26.92 -0.11 22.63
CA GLU A 39 25.67 0.38 22.02
C GLU A 39 26.04 1.32 20.87
N SER A 40 25.46 1.09 19.69
CA SER A 40 25.63 1.97 18.54
C SER A 40 25.21 3.40 18.90
N SER A 41 26.11 4.37 18.67
CA SER A 41 25.82 5.76 18.97
C SER A 41 24.73 6.33 18.06
N TYR A 42 23.79 7.06 18.64
CA TYR A 42 22.78 7.82 17.92
C TYR A 42 22.68 9.24 18.45
N ARG A 43 22.14 10.14 17.61
CA ARG A 43 21.68 11.46 18.03
C ARG A 43 20.16 11.52 18.02
N LEU A 44 19.58 12.20 19.00
CA LEU A 44 18.15 12.51 18.96
C LEU A 44 17.91 13.77 18.13
N VAL A 45 17.16 13.62 17.04
CA VAL A 45 16.73 14.73 16.18
C VAL A 45 15.21 14.70 16.11
N HIS A 46 14.54 15.76 16.55
CA HIS A 46 13.06 15.82 16.67
C HIS A 46 12.45 14.62 17.42
N GLY A 47 13.16 14.11 18.43
CA GLY A 47 12.76 12.93 19.20
C GLY A 47 12.94 11.58 18.49
N VAL A 48 13.55 11.55 17.31
CA VAL A 48 13.86 10.34 16.53
C VAL A 48 15.33 9.98 16.69
N GLU A 49 15.61 8.69 16.86
CA GLU A 49 16.97 8.14 16.93
C GLU A 49 17.60 8.17 15.53
N VAL A 50 18.69 8.92 15.36
CA VAL A 50 19.44 9.00 14.10
C VAL A 50 20.83 8.38 14.27
N TYR A 51 21.05 7.27 13.59
CA TYR A 51 22.31 6.52 13.57
C TYR A 51 23.16 6.93 12.36
N GLY A 52 24.48 6.74 12.44
CA GLY A 52 25.38 7.02 11.31
C GLY A 52 25.99 8.43 11.28
N LEU A 53 25.60 9.33 12.20
CA LEU A 53 26.11 10.71 12.25
C LEU A 53 27.44 10.86 12.99
N ASP A 54 27.58 10.17 14.13
CA ASP A 54 28.80 10.17 14.95
C ASP A 54 29.75 9.04 14.54
N GLU A 55 29.19 7.85 14.34
CA GLU A 55 29.90 6.68 13.84
C GLU A 55 29.38 6.33 12.44
N LYS A 56 30.20 6.60 11.42
CA LYS A 56 29.82 6.34 10.02
C LYS A 56 29.60 4.85 9.78
N ILE A 57 28.46 4.52 9.15
CA ILE A 57 28.11 3.18 8.70
C ILE A 57 28.55 3.04 7.24
N ASP A 58 29.76 2.52 7.05
CA ASP A 58 30.47 2.40 5.76
C ASP A 58 30.82 0.96 5.38
N THR A 59 30.51 -0.02 6.23
CA THR A 59 30.74 -1.44 5.97
C THR A 59 29.48 -2.26 6.26
N LEU A 60 29.32 -3.38 5.55
CA LEU A 60 28.21 -4.32 5.78
C LEU A 60 28.24 -4.88 7.20
N GLU A 61 29.42 -5.04 7.79
CA GLU A 61 29.57 -5.52 9.16
C GLU A 61 28.95 -4.54 10.17
N LYS A 62 29.22 -3.23 10.03
CA LYS A 62 28.60 -2.21 10.89
C LYS A 62 27.07 -2.19 10.75
N ALA A 63 26.55 -2.28 9.52
CA ALA A 63 25.10 -2.31 9.28
C ALA A 63 24.43 -3.56 9.91
N LYS A 64 25.11 -4.71 9.85
CA LYS A 64 24.65 -5.95 10.49
C LYS A 64 24.70 -5.88 12.00
N ASN A 65 25.79 -5.36 12.58
CA ASN A 65 25.92 -5.20 14.02
C ASN A 65 24.82 -4.28 14.57
N LEU A 66 24.54 -3.17 13.88
CA LEU A 66 23.44 -2.27 14.24
C LEU A 66 22.08 -3.00 14.26
N THR A 67 21.79 -3.80 13.22
CA THR A 67 20.54 -4.57 13.16
C THR A 67 20.46 -5.61 14.28
N PHE A 68 21.57 -6.28 14.57
CA PHE A 68 21.67 -7.26 15.64
C PHE A 68 21.44 -6.63 17.02
N GLU A 69 21.97 -5.44 17.28
CA GLU A 69 21.73 -4.69 18.51
C GLU A 69 20.24 -4.35 18.69
N PHE A 70 19.55 -3.93 17.62
CA PHE A 70 18.11 -3.68 17.67
C PHE A 70 17.31 -4.94 18.03
N ASP A 71 17.67 -6.08 17.45
CA ASP A 71 17.04 -7.36 17.74
C ASP A 71 17.29 -7.81 19.17
N LEU A 72 18.51 -7.63 19.69
CA LEU A 72 18.84 -7.91 21.08
C LEU A 72 18.02 -7.05 22.05
N ASP A 73 17.90 -5.76 21.78
CA ASP A 73 17.12 -4.85 22.62
C ASP A 73 15.62 -5.13 22.59
N PHE A 74 15.11 -5.57 21.43
CA PHE A 74 13.76 -6.08 21.32
C PHE A 74 13.58 -7.35 22.18
N GLU A 75 14.47 -8.33 22.01
CA GLU A 75 14.39 -9.60 22.75
C GLU A 75 14.53 -9.40 24.25
N ARG A 76 15.40 -8.51 24.73
CA ARG A 76 15.58 -8.21 26.16
C ARG A 76 14.27 -7.86 26.85
N LYS A 77 13.32 -7.22 26.15
CA LYS A 77 12.00 -6.81 26.64
C LYS A 77 10.97 -7.95 26.69
N LEU A 78 11.25 -9.10 26.05
CA LEU A 78 10.32 -10.22 25.97
C LEU A 78 10.40 -11.14 27.22
N PRO A 79 9.24 -11.60 27.74
CA PRO A 79 9.19 -12.70 28.70
C PRO A 79 9.83 -13.99 28.15
N LYS A 80 10.29 -14.88 29.04
CA LYS A 80 10.99 -16.13 28.65
C LYS A 80 10.15 -17.04 27.76
N ASP A 81 8.86 -17.16 28.05
CA ASP A 81 7.90 -17.97 27.28
C ASP A 81 7.64 -17.38 25.88
N ILE A 82 7.72 -16.05 25.75
CA ILE A 82 7.62 -15.38 24.45
C ILE A 82 8.92 -15.51 23.64
N LYS A 83 10.10 -15.46 24.28
CA LYS A 83 11.39 -15.63 23.59
C LYS A 83 11.54 -16.98 22.87
N SER A 84 10.94 -18.04 23.40
CA SER A 84 10.97 -19.37 22.78
C SER A 84 10.02 -19.53 21.60
N LYS A 85 9.10 -18.57 21.40
CA LYS A 85 8.14 -18.57 20.30
C LYS A 85 8.77 -18.07 19.01
N ASN A 86 8.09 -18.29 17.89
CA ASN A 86 8.61 -17.83 16.59
C ASN A 86 8.63 -16.28 16.51
N ARG A 87 9.36 -15.72 15.51
CA ARG A 87 9.50 -14.27 15.34
C ARG A 87 8.15 -13.54 15.26
N TRP A 88 7.15 -14.15 14.62
CA TRP A 88 5.84 -13.56 14.46
C TRP A 88 5.11 -13.43 15.81
N GLU A 89 5.10 -14.50 16.60
CA GLU A 89 4.49 -14.50 17.94
C GLU A 89 5.15 -13.46 18.86
N GLN A 90 6.47 -13.33 18.78
CA GLN A 90 7.22 -12.32 19.52
C GLN A 90 6.80 -10.90 19.14
N ARG A 91 6.63 -10.65 17.84
CA ARG A 91 6.19 -9.35 17.30
C ARG A 91 4.75 -9.05 17.68
N GLU A 92 3.84 -10.01 17.55
CA GLU A 92 2.44 -9.83 17.97
C GLU A 92 2.32 -9.48 19.45
N TYR A 93 3.18 -10.05 20.29
CA TYR A 93 3.22 -9.75 21.72
C TYR A 93 3.75 -8.34 22.01
N ALA A 94 4.89 -7.95 21.44
CA ALA A 94 5.61 -6.74 21.85
C ALA A 94 5.25 -5.48 21.05
N MET A 95 4.80 -5.61 19.82
CA MET A 95 4.57 -4.48 18.94
C MET A 95 3.22 -3.80 19.22
N PRO A 96 3.15 -2.45 19.18
CA PRO A 96 1.91 -1.72 19.41
C PRO A 96 0.87 -2.04 18.32
N LYS A 97 -0.38 -2.35 18.72
CA LYS A 97 -1.46 -2.73 17.78
C LYS A 97 -1.87 -1.59 16.85
N ASP A 98 -2.05 -0.39 17.40
CA ASP A 98 -2.52 0.79 16.66
C ASP A 98 -1.38 1.64 16.07
N LYS A 99 -0.13 1.18 16.17
CA LYS A 99 1.01 1.88 15.56
C LYS A 99 1.76 0.98 14.60
N ARG A 100 2.23 1.57 13.51
CA ARG A 100 3.19 0.95 12.57
C ARG A 100 4.52 1.68 12.69
N LEU A 101 5.57 0.95 13.04
CA LEU A 101 6.89 1.53 13.29
C LEU A 101 7.74 1.45 12.02
N PHE A 102 8.23 2.60 11.58
CA PHE A 102 8.98 2.76 10.35
C PHE A 102 10.44 3.07 10.58
N GLN A 103 11.30 2.53 9.71
CA GLN A 103 12.71 2.86 9.64
C GLN A 103 13.03 3.46 8.28
N PHE A 104 13.76 4.56 8.27
CA PHE A 104 14.34 5.10 7.05
C PHE A 104 15.84 4.84 7.04
N VAL A 105 16.34 4.31 5.94
CA VAL A 105 17.77 4.23 5.64
C VAL A 105 18.04 5.24 4.53
N VAL A 106 19.06 6.06 4.68
CA VAL A 106 19.34 7.16 3.75
C VAL A 106 20.83 7.32 3.54
N ASN A 107 21.21 7.59 2.30
CA ASN A 107 22.58 7.91 1.95
C ASN A 107 23.02 9.25 2.56
N GLU A 108 24.28 9.32 3.02
CA GLU A 108 24.84 10.48 3.72
C GLU A 108 24.72 11.77 2.91
N SER A 109 24.98 11.72 1.60
CA SER A 109 24.85 12.89 0.70
C SER A 109 23.46 13.51 0.75
N ILE A 110 22.42 12.67 0.73
CA ILE A 110 21.01 13.10 0.77
C ILE A 110 20.69 13.71 2.13
N TYR A 111 21.02 13.01 3.22
CA TYR A 111 20.75 13.51 4.57
C TYR A 111 21.42 14.88 4.81
N HIS A 112 22.65 15.04 4.35
CA HIS A 112 23.38 16.30 4.46
C HIS A 112 22.82 17.40 3.56
N GLU A 113 22.24 17.07 2.41
CA GLU A 113 21.61 18.06 1.54
C GLU A 113 20.40 18.72 2.21
N TYR A 114 19.55 17.94 2.88
CA TYR A 114 18.48 18.50 3.72
C TYR A 114 19.03 19.36 4.86
N SER A 115 20.14 18.95 5.47
CA SER A 115 20.80 19.72 6.53
C SER A 115 21.28 21.10 6.04
N LYS A 116 21.82 21.19 4.81
CA LYS A 116 22.21 22.46 4.19
C LYS A 116 21.00 23.34 3.90
N GLN A 117 19.92 22.74 3.40
CA GLN A 117 18.73 23.47 3.00
C GLN A 117 17.86 23.90 4.18
N LYS A 118 18.02 23.28 5.35
CA LYS A 118 17.34 23.68 6.59
C LYS A 118 17.45 25.17 6.90
N ALA A 119 18.58 25.81 6.58
CA ALA A 119 18.73 27.26 6.79
C ALA A 119 17.75 28.10 5.95
N LYS A 120 17.31 27.57 4.80
CA LYS A 120 16.36 28.21 3.88
C LYS A 120 14.92 27.78 4.15
N THR A 121 14.69 26.48 4.36
CA THR A 121 13.33 25.90 4.48
C THR A 121 12.85 25.74 5.92
N GLY A 122 13.75 25.82 6.89
CA GLY A 122 13.49 25.46 8.28
C GLY A 122 13.36 23.95 8.53
N VAL A 123 13.33 23.11 7.49
CA VAL A 123 13.00 21.69 7.55
C VAL A 123 14.23 20.84 7.23
N ASP A 124 14.58 19.91 8.13
CA ASP A 124 15.60 18.89 7.88
C ASP A 124 15.00 17.55 7.42
N PHE A 125 15.84 16.56 7.17
CA PHE A 125 15.41 15.26 6.65
C PHE A 125 14.42 14.56 7.57
N VAL A 126 14.64 14.62 8.88
CA VAL A 126 13.78 13.91 9.85
C VAL A 126 12.40 14.57 9.88
N GLU A 127 12.35 15.90 9.96
CA GLU A 127 11.09 16.65 9.92
C GLU A 127 10.37 16.46 8.58
N TYR A 128 11.11 16.42 7.47
CA TYR A 128 10.55 16.14 6.14
C TYR A 128 9.83 14.79 6.10
N ILE A 129 10.44 13.71 6.59
CA ILE A 129 9.80 12.39 6.64
C ILE A 129 8.61 12.38 7.60
N GLN A 130 8.73 13.02 8.77
CA GLN A 130 7.62 13.13 9.73
C GLN A 130 6.41 13.83 9.11
N ILE A 131 6.62 14.91 8.36
CA ILE A 131 5.57 15.60 7.60
C ILE A 131 4.82 14.63 6.66
N HIS A 132 5.54 13.81 5.88
CA HIS A 132 4.92 12.88 4.93
C HIS A 132 4.14 11.77 5.65
N LEU A 133 4.67 11.25 6.76
CA LEU A 133 3.96 10.29 7.60
C LEU A 133 2.73 10.91 8.27
N ASP A 134 2.79 12.17 8.69
CA ASP A 134 1.64 12.88 9.27
C ASP A 134 0.55 13.13 8.24
N LEU A 135 0.92 13.46 6.99
CA LEU A 135 -0.02 13.57 5.89
C LEU A 135 -0.68 12.22 5.58
N MET A 136 0.12 11.15 5.50
CA MET A 136 -0.39 9.79 5.36
C MET A 136 -1.34 9.42 6.51
N ASN A 137 -0.97 9.70 7.77
CA ASN A 137 -1.78 9.40 8.95
C ASN A 137 -3.12 10.14 8.99
N ARG A 138 -3.31 11.22 8.23
CA ARG A 138 -4.62 11.87 8.11
C ARG A 138 -5.64 10.97 7.43
N PHE A 139 -5.19 10.15 6.48
CA PHE A 139 -6.04 9.19 5.79
C PHE A 139 -6.74 8.25 6.77
N SER A 140 -6.04 7.72 7.76
CA SER A 140 -6.63 6.86 8.80
C SER A 140 -7.40 7.68 9.84
N LYS A 141 -6.88 8.84 10.26
CA LYS A 141 -7.50 9.70 11.28
C LYS A 141 -8.91 10.17 10.90
N GLN A 142 -9.18 10.38 9.61
CA GLN A 142 -10.47 10.81 9.10
C GLN A 142 -11.52 9.68 9.04
N GLN A 143 -11.13 8.42 9.33
CA GLN A 143 -12.00 7.27 9.17
C GLN A 143 -12.50 6.73 10.52
N PRO A 144 -13.82 6.60 10.73
CA PRO A 144 -14.40 6.11 11.98
C PRO A 144 -13.90 4.70 12.36
N GLY A 145 -13.24 4.55 13.51
CA GLY A 145 -12.63 3.29 13.97
C GLY A 145 -11.14 3.12 13.62
N LEU A 146 -10.54 4.04 12.85
CA LEU A 146 -9.10 4.09 12.55
C LEU A 146 -8.41 5.33 13.15
N GLU A 147 -9.07 6.09 14.02
CA GLU A 147 -8.61 7.40 14.51
C GLU A 147 -7.26 7.34 15.24
N ASN A 148 -7.01 6.21 15.92
CA ASN A 148 -5.77 5.96 16.65
C ASN A 148 -4.73 5.19 15.83
N PHE A 149 -5.11 4.67 14.65
CA PHE A 149 -4.20 3.89 13.81
C PHE A 149 -3.26 4.83 13.06
N ARG A 150 -1.96 4.68 13.27
CA ARG A 150 -0.96 5.58 12.66
C ARG A 150 0.40 4.91 12.42
N THR A 151 1.18 5.50 11.54
CA THR A 151 2.59 5.21 11.34
C THR A 151 3.46 6.20 12.11
N GLU A 152 4.52 5.72 12.75
CA GLU A 152 5.51 6.54 13.45
C GLU A 152 6.91 6.25 12.92
N LEU A 153 7.68 7.30 12.66
CA LEU A 153 9.10 7.18 12.36
C LEU A 153 9.84 6.76 13.63
N LYS A 154 10.32 5.51 13.65
CA LYS A 154 11.03 4.96 14.81
C LYS A 154 12.49 5.40 14.82
N ARG A 155 13.17 5.33 13.67
CA ARG A 155 14.58 5.71 13.54
C ARG A 155 14.97 6.06 12.11
N VAL A 156 16.06 6.81 11.97
CA VAL A 156 16.76 7.07 10.70
C VAL A 156 18.18 6.50 10.79
N ILE A 157 18.63 5.85 9.73
CA ILE A 157 19.98 5.28 9.64
C ILE A 157 20.67 5.92 8.44
N VAL A 158 21.69 6.72 8.72
CA VAL A 158 22.53 7.36 7.68
C VAL A 158 23.67 6.40 7.32
N VAL A 159 23.78 6.07 6.04
CA VAL A 159 24.79 5.12 5.53
C VAL A 159 25.68 5.77 4.48
N SER A 160 26.88 5.22 4.26
CA SER A 160 27.80 5.70 3.22
C SER A 160 27.16 5.68 1.84
N ASP A 161 27.47 6.69 1.01
CA ASP A 161 27.06 6.75 -0.39
C ASP A 161 27.58 5.56 -1.24
N ASP A 162 28.59 4.83 -0.73
CA ASP A 162 29.17 3.65 -1.38
C ASP A 162 28.17 2.49 -1.51
N PHE A 163 27.11 2.47 -0.69
CA PHE A 163 26.09 1.43 -0.75
C PHE A 163 25.11 1.66 -1.90
N LYS A 164 25.19 0.78 -2.91
CA LYS A 164 24.27 0.78 -4.07
C LYS A 164 22.90 0.12 -3.79
N ARG A 165 22.78 -0.58 -2.66
CA ARG A 165 21.60 -1.33 -2.21
C ARG A 165 21.52 -1.23 -0.69
N ASN A 166 20.32 -1.44 -0.14
CA ASN A 166 20.09 -1.27 1.29
C ASN A 166 21.02 -2.21 2.07
N PRO A 167 21.99 -1.68 2.85
CA PRO A 167 22.91 -2.52 3.61
C PRO A 167 22.31 -2.98 4.95
N VAL A 168 21.19 -2.40 5.36
CA VAL A 168 20.52 -2.67 6.64
C VAL A 168 19.47 -3.75 6.45
N GLU A 169 19.46 -4.73 7.35
CA GLU A 169 18.47 -5.81 7.35
C GLU A 169 17.22 -5.42 8.16
N TYR A 170 16.10 -6.09 7.92
CA TYR A 170 14.87 -5.85 8.68
C TYR A 170 14.98 -6.36 10.12
N SER A 171 14.99 -5.45 11.10
CA SER A 171 14.96 -5.80 12.52
C SER A 171 13.57 -6.30 12.98
N LYS A 172 13.50 -6.91 14.15
CA LYS A 172 12.28 -7.48 14.75
C LYS A 172 11.29 -6.41 15.20
N ASP A 173 11.77 -5.22 15.51
CA ASP A 173 11.02 -4.13 16.12
C ASP A 173 10.55 -3.03 15.14
N ILE A 174 10.60 -3.31 13.84
CA ILE A 174 10.09 -2.43 12.78
C ILE A 174 9.07 -3.17 11.90
N ASP A 175 8.01 -2.48 11.48
CA ASP A 175 7.01 -3.01 10.55
C ASP A 175 7.45 -2.85 9.09
N ALA A 176 8.22 -1.80 8.82
CA ALA A 176 8.54 -1.36 7.49
C ALA A 176 9.87 -0.60 7.46
N MET A 177 10.56 -0.71 6.32
CA MET A 177 11.79 0.00 6.06
C MET A 177 11.79 0.55 4.64
N TRP A 178 12.18 1.82 4.51
CA TRP A 178 12.38 2.48 3.23
C TRP A 178 13.86 2.84 3.05
N PHE A 179 14.40 2.71 1.83
CA PHE A 179 15.81 3.01 1.53
C PHE A 179 15.93 4.10 0.47
N ASN A 180 16.37 5.29 0.91
CA ASN A 180 16.63 6.44 0.07
C ASN A 180 18.06 6.43 -0.45
N VAL A 181 18.24 5.89 -1.67
CA VAL A 181 19.49 5.95 -2.44
C VAL A 181 19.62 7.17 -3.33
N LYS A 182 18.52 7.90 -3.53
CA LYS A 182 18.47 9.05 -4.43
C LYS A 182 17.65 10.17 -3.80
N ASP A 183 18.06 11.41 -4.08
CA ASP A 183 17.28 12.59 -3.67
C ASP A 183 16.10 12.76 -4.64
N GLU A 184 14.94 12.29 -4.20
CA GLU A 184 13.69 12.30 -4.98
C GLU A 184 13.23 13.73 -5.35
N ARG A 185 13.79 14.77 -4.72
CA ARG A 185 13.51 16.18 -5.02
C ARG A 185 13.99 16.63 -6.39
N TYR A 186 15.01 15.97 -6.96
CA TYR A 186 15.74 16.43 -8.14
C TYR A 186 15.70 15.45 -9.33
N GLU A 187 14.83 14.44 -9.33
CA GLU A 187 14.72 13.53 -10.48
C GLU A 187 13.93 14.17 -11.64
N GLU A 188 14.65 14.69 -12.64
CA GLU A 188 14.14 15.38 -13.83
C GLU A 188 13.06 14.63 -14.65
N LYS A 189 12.82 13.32 -14.47
CA LYS A 189 12.03 12.52 -15.44
C LYS A 189 11.07 11.45 -14.91
N ALA A 190 11.03 11.11 -13.62
CA ALA A 190 10.16 10.03 -13.14
C ALA A 190 9.32 10.39 -11.91
N TRP A 191 9.86 11.22 -11.00
CA TRP A 191 9.17 11.58 -9.75
C TRP A 191 8.72 13.04 -9.69
N ASN A 192 9.17 13.91 -10.60
CA ASN A 192 8.63 15.27 -10.75
C ASN A 192 7.11 15.27 -11.05
N TYR A 193 6.59 14.20 -11.66
CA TYR A 193 5.16 13.95 -11.88
C TYR A 193 4.35 13.78 -10.58
N TYR A 194 5.01 13.53 -9.45
CA TYR A 194 4.35 13.23 -8.17
C TYR A 194 4.81 14.14 -7.03
N GLN A 195 5.59 15.17 -7.36
CA GLN A 195 5.81 16.31 -6.46
C GLN A 195 4.72 17.33 -6.71
N TRP A 196 3.74 17.37 -5.81
CA TRP A 196 2.66 18.33 -5.96
C TRP A 196 2.96 19.50 -5.04
N GLN A 197 3.03 20.68 -5.63
CA GLN A 197 3.07 21.92 -4.89
C GLN A 197 1.63 22.35 -4.59
N ALA A 198 1.39 22.77 -3.35
CA ALA A 198 0.10 23.31 -2.96
C ALA A 198 0.05 24.81 -3.30
N GLU A 199 -0.78 25.17 -4.27
CA GLU A 199 -1.09 26.55 -4.65
C GLU A 199 -2.40 27.01 -4.02
N ARG A 200 -2.44 28.26 -3.59
CA ARG A 200 -3.64 28.86 -2.99
C ARG A 200 -4.45 29.57 -4.06
N GLN A 201 -5.73 29.22 -4.18
CA GLN A 201 -6.67 30.00 -4.98
C GLN A 201 -7.16 31.24 -4.23
N GLU A 202 -7.68 32.23 -4.98
CA GLU A 202 -8.39 33.39 -4.40
C GLU A 202 -9.58 32.97 -3.53
N SER A 203 -10.18 31.81 -3.81
CA SER A 203 -11.24 31.22 -2.99
C SER A 203 -10.77 30.87 -1.59
N GLY A 204 -9.47 30.62 -1.39
CA GLY A 204 -8.85 30.11 -0.16
C GLY A 204 -8.61 28.59 -0.16
N ASP A 205 -8.98 27.89 -1.22
CA ASP A 205 -8.71 26.45 -1.36
C ASP A 205 -7.26 26.19 -1.79
N LEU A 206 -6.72 25.02 -1.40
CA LEU A 206 -5.40 24.57 -1.83
C LEU A 206 -5.57 23.63 -3.03
N ILE A 207 -4.96 23.99 -4.15
CA ILE A 207 -4.81 23.10 -5.30
C ILE A 207 -3.44 22.48 -5.24
N LEU A 208 -3.38 21.16 -5.30
CA LEU A 208 -2.15 20.46 -5.58
C LEU A 208 -1.91 20.51 -7.10
N THR A 209 -0.73 20.97 -7.54
CA THR A 209 -0.28 20.99 -8.94
C THR A 209 1.11 20.39 -9.08
N THR A 210 1.38 19.62 -10.14
CA THR A 210 2.74 19.19 -10.50
C THR A 210 3.49 20.28 -11.30
N GLU A 211 4.81 20.16 -11.45
CA GLU A 211 5.58 21.09 -12.30
C GLU A 211 5.20 20.99 -13.79
N GLU A 212 4.73 19.82 -14.26
CA GLU A 212 4.25 19.66 -15.63
C GLU A 212 2.83 20.21 -15.84
N ASP A 213 1.94 20.14 -14.85
CA ASP A 213 0.61 20.79 -14.91
C ASP A 213 0.72 22.32 -15.07
N ARG A 214 1.83 22.91 -14.60
CA ARG A 214 2.16 24.33 -14.83
C ARG A 214 2.71 24.60 -16.22
N ALA A 215 3.27 23.59 -16.89
CA ALA A 215 3.87 23.69 -18.21
C ALA A 215 2.90 23.30 -19.35
N MET A 216 1.86 22.52 -19.05
CA MET A 216 0.83 22.11 -19.99
C MET A 216 -0.49 22.85 -19.73
N ASP A 217 -0.83 23.81 -20.58
CA ASP A 217 -2.07 24.63 -20.51
C ASP A 217 -3.39 23.82 -20.62
N SER A 218 -3.36 22.48 -20.75
CA SER A 218 -4.51 21.68 -21.19
C SER A 218 -5.01 20.57 -20.27
N TYR A 219 -4.47 20.34 -19.09
CA TYR A 219 -5.13 19.49 -18.08
C TYR A 219 -4.54 19.79 -16.71
N LYS A 220 -5.36 20.21 -15.75
CA LYS A 220 -4.96 20.39 -14.34
C LYS A 220 -5.61 19.28 -13.54
N GLU A 221 -4.88 18.21 -13.25
CA GLU A 221 -5.30 17.33 -12.17
C GLU A 221 -5.14 18.11 -10.87
N SER A 222 -6.21 18.81 -10.47
CA SER A 222 -6.22 19.64 -9.28
C SER A 222 -7.00 18.92 -8.19
N VAL A 223 -6.27 18.39 -7.20
CA VAL A 223 -6.90 17.98 -5.95
C VAL A 223 -7.14 19.23 -5.13
N VAL A 224 -8.42 19.58 -4.97
CA VAL A 224 -8.84 20.72 -4.14
C VAL A 224 -8.95 20.22 -2.71
N LEU A 225 -8.06 20.71 -1.85
CA LEU A 225 -8.12 20.46 -0.42
C LEU A 225 -8.89 21.60 0.27
N PRO A 226 -9.76 21.32 1.25
CA PRO A 226 -10.58 22.35 1.89
C PRO A 226 -9.68 23.35 2.63
N LYS A 227 -10.15 24.59 2.72
CA LYS A 227 -9.59 25.79 3.40
C LYS A 227 -8.80 25.65 4.71
N ALA A 228 -8.80 24.49 5.37
CA ALA A 228 -8.40 24.32 6.77
C ALA A 228 -7.19 23.38 6.97
N ASP A 229 -6.35 23.14 5.96
CA ASP A 229 -5.13 22.36 6.16
C ASP A 229 -3.93 23.24 6.54
N ASP A 230 -3.88 23.66 7.81
CA ASP A 230 -2.79 24.48 8.37
C ASP A 230 -1.40 23.85 8.17
N LEU A 231 -1.31 22.51 8.09
CA LEU A 231 -0.03 21.82 7.91
C LEU A 231 0.47 21.99 6.48
N LEU A 232 -0.38 21.75 5.48
CA LEU A 232 0.00 21.93 4.07
C LEU A 232 0.31 23.39 3.74
N GLN A 233 -0.46 24.33 4.32
CA GLN A 233 -0.15 25.76 4.23
C GLN A 233 1.21 26.06 4.86
N SER A 234 1.46 25.57 6.09
CA SER A 234 2.73 25.78 6.79
C SER A 234 3.94 25.14 6.08
N ILE A 235 3.74 24.03 5.36
CA ILE A 235 4.76 23.37 4.55
C ILE A 235 5.08 24.20 3.29
N SER A 236 4.04 24.67 2.59
CA SER A 236 4.17 25.49 1.38
C SER A 236 4.83 26.85 1.69
N ASP A 237 4.44 27.51 2.79
CA ASP A 237 5.04 28.79 3.23
C ASP A 237 6.55 28.67 3.53
N ARG A 238 7.00 27.46 3.89
CA ARG A 238 8.41 27.12 4.14
C ARG A 238 9.18 26.73 2.87
N GLY A 239 8.52 26.72 1.71
CA GLY A 239 9.10 26.32 0.43
C GLY A 239 9.45 24.83 0.36
N VAL A 240 8.74 24.00 1.12
CA VAL A 240 8.93 22.54 1.14
C VAL A 240 7.85 21.89 0.28
N GLY A 241 8.25 21.05 -0.67
CA GLY A 241 7.31 20.27 -1.50
C GLY A 241 6.77 19.05 -0.77
N VAL A 242 5.57 18.61 -1.14
CA VAL A 242 5.01 17.32 -0.71
C VAL A 242 5.19 16.31 -1.84
N ASN A 243 5.84 15.19 -1.51
CA ASN A 243 5.98 14.05 -2.40
C ASN A 243 4.83 13.05 -2.17
N TRP A 244 3.79 13.12 -3.01
CA TRP A 244 2.63 12.23 -2.91
C TRP A 244 2.93 10.81 -3.37
N ALA A 245 3.91 10.65 -4.26
CA ALA A 245 4.46 9.36 -4.62
C ALA A 245 5.06 8.66 -3.40
N LEU A 246 5.87 9.37 -2.62
CA LEU A 246 6.42 8.83 -1.38
C LEU A 246 5.29 8.46 -0.42
N ILE A 247 4.26 9.29 -0.26
CA ILE A 247 3.09 8.95 0.57
C ILE A 247 2.39 7.67 0.06
N HIS A 248 2.23 7.52 -1.26
CA HIS A 248 1.68 6.33 -1.90
C HIS A 248 2.52 5.08 -1.60
N GLU A 249 3.83 5.14 -1.83
CA GLU A 249 4.76 4.05 -1.52
C GLU A 249 4.75 3.70 -0.02
N LEU A 250 4.72 4.72 0.84
CA LEU A 250 4.60 4.55 2.28
C LEU A 250 3.29 3.83 2.67
N SER A 251 2.21 4.06 1.92
CA SER A 251 0.91 3.40 2.14
C SER A 251 0.94 1.89 1.88
N HIS A 252 1.81 1.38 0.98
CA HIS A 252 1.98 -0.06 0.80
C HIS A 252 2.46 -0.77 2.06
N HIS A 253 3.11 -0.04 2.98
CA HIS A 253 3.49 -0.59 4.27
C HIS A 253 2.33 -0.71 5.27
N TRP A 254 1.17 -0.11 4.99
CA TRP A 254 -0.11 -0.49 5.61
C TRP A 254 -0.71 -1.77 5.01
N ASN A 255 0.03 -2.43 4.11
CA ASN A 255 -0.41 -3.59 3.35
C ASN A 255 -1.64 -3.28 2.48
N LEU A 256 -1.61 -2.10 1.85
CA LEU A 256 -2.59 -1.64 0.87
C LEU A 256 -2.02 -1.91 -0.54
N PRO A 257 -2.79 -2.52 -1.45
CA PRO A 257 -2.36 -2.75 -2.82
C PRO A 257 -2.47 -1.47 -3.66
N ASP A 258 -1.81 -1.48 -4.80
CA ASP A 258 -2.13 -0.58 -5.89
C ASP A 258 -3.53 -0.83 -6.42
N GLU A 259 -4.34 0.21 -6.56
CA GLU A 259 -5.71 0.07 -7.11
C GLU A 259 -5.71 -0.03 -8.64
N TYR A 260 -4.66 0.45 -9.32
CA TYR A 260 -4.55 0.32 -10.79
C TYR A 260 -4.29 -1.12 -11.25
N VAL A 261 -4.13 -2.08 -10.33
CA VAL A 261 -4.22 -3.52 -10.65
C VAL A 261 -5.60 -3.92 -11.20
N PHE A 262 -6.61 -3.08 -10.99
CA PHE A 262 -7.96 -3.22 -11.55
C PHE A 262 -8.09 -2.65 -12.97
N ASP A 263 -7.10 -1.91 -13.47
CA ASP A 263 -7.19 -1.32 -14.80
C ASP A 263 -7.08 -2.39 -15.90
N CYS A 264 -7.80 -2.15 -16.99
CA CYS A 264 -7.72 -2.94 -18.21
C CYS A 264 -7.50 -2.02 -19.41
N ARG A 265 -6.70 -2.46 -20.39
CA ARG A 265 -6.47 -1.73 -21.63
C ARG A 265 -6.57 -2.66 -22.83
N GLU A 266 -7.01 -2.14 -23.96
CA GLU A 266 -7.08 -2.84 -25.25
C GLU A 266 -7.80 -4.19 -25.18
N THR A 267 -8.91 -4.22 -24.46
CA THR A 267 -9.70 -5.44 -24.23
C THR A 267 -10.62 -5.76 -25.43
N PRO A 268 -11.11 -7.02 -25.57
CA PRO A 268 -11.95 -7.43 -26.71
C PRO A 268 -13.42 -6.99 -26.61
N PHE A 269 -13.74 -6.08 -25.71
CA PHE A 269 -15.10 -5.61 -25.42
C PHE A 269 -15.37 -4.27 -26.10
N LYS A 270 -16.63 -3.81 -26.06
CA LYS A 270 -17.09 -2.51 -26.60
C LYS A 270 -16.29 -1.36 -26.00
N PHE A 271 -16.12 -1.37 -24.68
CA PHE A 271 -15.24 -0.43 -23.99
C PHE A 271 -13.86 -1.07 -23.90
N LYS A 272 -12.92 -0.63 -24.73
CA LYS A 272 -11.58 -1.23 -24.78
C LYS A 272 -10.82 -1.06 -23.48
N ASP A 273 -11.05 0.06 -22.80
CA ASP A 273 -10.34 0.47 -21.62
C ASP A 273 -11.28 0.60 -20.42
N PHE A 274 -10.78 0.15 -19.27
CA PHE A 274 -11.42 0.31 -17.98
C PHE A 274 -10.41 0.89 -17.00
N ARG A 275 -10.80 1.95 -16.30
CA ARG A 275 -10.00 2.57 -15.24
C ARG A 275 -10.74 2.54 -13.93
N TYR A 276 -10.03 2.16 -12.89
CA TYR A 276 -10.48 2.32 -11.53
C TYR A 276 -10.17 3.74 -11.07
N GLY A 277 -11.20 4.55 -10.89
CA GLY A 277 -11.10 5.93 -10.44
C GLY A 277 -10.75 5.98 -8.96
N THR A 278 -9.52 6.37 -8.66
CA THR A 278 -9.03 6.62 -7.30
C THR A 278 -9.32 8.03 -6.80
N TRP A 279 -10.19 8.77 -7.51
CA TRP A 279 -10.47 10.18 -7.27
C TRP A 279 -11.30 10.41 -6.00
N SER A 280 -10.85 11.37 -5.18
CA SER A 280 -11.73 12.10 -4.28
C SER A 280 -11.50 13.58 -4.48
N PHE A 281 -12.59 14.29 -4.77
CA PHE A 281 -12.53 15.67 -5.24
C PHE A 281 -12.44 16.71 -4.12
N THR A 282 -12.28 16.28 -2.87
CA THR A 282 -12.44 17.19 -1.73
C THR A 282 -11.48 16.96 -0.56
N ARG A 283 -10.76 15.83 -0.44
CA ARG A 283 -9.94 15.48 0.74
C ARG A 283 -8.80 14.50 0.43
N PRO A 284 -7.75 14.43 1.28
CA PRO A 284 -6.86 13.27 1.30
C PRO A 284 -7.71 12.03 1.63
N TYR A 285 -7.95 11.19 0.64
CA TYR A 285 -8.96 10.13 0.68
C TYR A 285 -8.34 8.76 0.52
N LEU A 286 -8.83 7.80 1.30
CA LEU A 286 -8.71 6.38 0.97
C LEU A 286 -10.01 5.96 0.33
N SER A 287 -9.92 5.28 -0.82
CA SER A 287 -11.07 4.63 -1.41
C SER A 287 -11.76 3.72 -0.37
N PRO A 288 -13.07 3.45 -0.48
CA PRO A 288 -13.75 2.55 0.44
C PRO A 288 -13.16 1.14 0.41
N TYR A 289 -12.54 0.74 -0.69
CA TYR A 289 -11.77 -0.49 -0.78
C TYR A 289 -10.51 -0.46 0.09
N LEU A 290 -9.63 0.54 -0.08
CA LEU A 290 -8.42 0.68 0.73
C LEU A 290 -8.76 0.88 2.21
N LYS A 291 -9.82 1.63 2.51
CA LYS A 291 -10.38 1.77 3.85
C LYS A 291 -10.79 0.42 4.42
N ALA A 292 -11.57 -0.39 3.69
CA ALA A 292 -11.99 -1.72 4.14
C ALA A 292 -10.77 -2.62 4.41
N LEU A 293 -9.79 -2.64 3.52
CA LEU A 293 -8.54 -3.37 3.72
C LEU A 293 -7.78 -2.89 4.96
N LEU A 294 -7.73 -1.58 5.20
CA LEU A 294 -7.07 -1.03 6.39
C LEU A 294 -7.79 -1.45 7.68
N PHE A 295 -9.12 -1.45 7.70
CA PHE A 295 -9.91 -1.99 8.81
C PHE A 295 -9.64 -3.47 9.05
N ARG A 296 -9.63 -4.27 7.96
CA ARG A 296 -9.30 -5.69 8.01
C ARG A 296 -7.92 -5.88 8.62
N ASN A 297 -6.91 -5.20 8.08
CA ASN A 297 -5.52 -5.31 8.51
C ASN A 297 -5.37 -4.92 9.98
N LYS A 298 -6.05 -3.86 10.44
CA LYS A 298 -6.08 -3.49 11.86
C LYS A 298 -6.73 -4.58 12.72
N LYS A 299 -7.92 -5.04 12.35
CA LYS A 299 -8.71 -6.04 13.10
C LYS A 299 -7.98 -7.37 13.23
N GLU A 300 -7.35 -7.83 12.15
CA GLU A 300 -6.60 -9.08 12.08
C GLU A 300 -5.15 -8.92 12.56
N ASN A 301 -4.77 -7.72 13.00
CA ASN A 301 -3.42 -7.36 13.42
C ASN A 301 -2.36 -7.67 12.34
N ILE A 302 -2.70 -7.52 11.06
CA ILE A 302 -1.80 -7.72 9.92
C ILE A 302 -0.77 -6.59 9.90
N ARG A 303 0.51 -6.95 9.84
CA ARG A 303 1.64 -6.00 9.95
C ARG A 303 2.56 -6.01 8.72
N GLY A 304 2.35 -5.08 7.79
CA GLY A 304 3.29 -4.76 6.71
C GLY A 304 3.47 -5.85 5.64
N TYR A 305 3.73 -5.42 4.41
CA TYR A 305 3.82 -6.27 3.22
C TYR A 305 4.96 -7.33 3.27
N TYR A 306 6.04 -7.06 4.01
CA TYR A 306 7.23 -7.91 4.04
C TYR A 306 7.51 -8.60 5.38
N THR A 307 6.74 -8.30 6.44
CA THR A 307 7.10 -8.68 7.82
C THR A 307 6.05 -9.50 8.56
N ASP A 308 4.82 -9.62 8.07
CA ASP A 308 3.79 -10.48 8.66
C ASP A 308 3.54 -11.74 7.79
N PRO A 309 3.87 -12.95 8.25
CA PRO A 309 3.49 -14.18 7.54
C PRO A 309 1.97 -14.34 7.37
N ARG A 310 1.12 -13.58 8.08
CA ARG A 310 -0.34 -13.51 7.84
C ARG A 310 -0.75 -12.44 6.83
N SER A 311 0.12 -11.47 6.50
CA SER A 311 -0.15 -10.57 5.37
C SER A 311 -0.05 -11.34 4.05
N MET A 312 0.67 -12.46 4.06
CA MET A 312 0.88 -13.39 2.95
C MET A 312 1.15 -14.80 3.52
N GLU A 313 0.14 -15.62 3.82
CA GLU A 313 0.37 -17.06 4.07
C GLU A 313 0.75 -17.81 2.77
N LEU A 314 1.63 -17.22 1.97
CA LEU A 314 2.18 -17.77 0.75
C LEU A 314 3.67 -17.53 0.76
N ASP A 315 4.38 -18.58 0.42
CA ASP A 315 5.79 -18.57 0.12
C ASP A 315 6.15 -17.38 -0.79
N ARG A 316 7.35 -16.83 -0.66
CA ARG A 316 7.84 -15.71 -1.49
C ARG A 316 7.74 -15.99 -3.00
N ASP A 317 7.61 -17.26 -3.38
CA ASP A 317 7.51 -17.71 -4.76
C ASP A 317 6.08 -17.70 -5.34
N GLU A 318 5.03 -17.55 -4.52
CA GLU A 318 3.63 -17.50 -4.94
C GLU A 318 3.02 -16.13 -4.61
N VAL A 319 2.99 -15.23 -5.59
CA VAL A 319 2.26 -13.96 -5.49
C VAL A 319 0.76 -14.28 -5.48
N SER A 320 0.15 -14.58 -4.34
CA SER A 320 -1.31 -14.42 -4.20
C SER A 320 -1.67 -13.47 -3.06
N LEU A 321 -2.21 -12.32 -3.44
CA LEU A 321 -2.86 -11.42 -2.51
C LEU A 321 -4.21 -12.06 -2.16
N ASP A 322 -4.21 -13.00 -1.21
CA ASP A 322 -5.38 -13.85 -0.89
C ASP A 322 -6.62 -13.05 -0.46
N PHE A 323 -6.45 -11.80 -0.04
CA PHE A 323 -7.58 -10.92 0.23
C PHE A 323 -8.45 -10.65 -1.00
N TYR A 324 -7.95 -10.81 -2.23
CA TYR A 324 -8.81 -10.77 -3.43
C TYR A 324 -9.85 -11.91 -3.42
N GLY A 325 -9.51 -13.06 -2.83
CA GLY A 325 -10.43 -14.18 -2.61
C GLY A 325 -11.40 -13.98 -1.45
N GLN A 326 -11.25 -12.92 -0.65
CA GLN A 326 -12.19 -12.62 0.43
C GLN A 326 -13.48 -12.04 -0.14
N VAL A 327 -14.42 -12.91 -0.50
CA VAL A 327 -15.71 -12.56 -1.12
C VAL A 327 -16.89 -13.09 -0.29
N PRO A 328 -18.12 -12.57 -0.47
CA PRO A 328 -19.30 -13.12 0.20
C PRO A 328 -19.51 -14.59 -0.17
N GLN A 329 -20.15 -15.35 0.73
CA GLN A 329 -20.46 -16.77 0.49
C GLN A 329 -21.44 -16.97 -0.66
N GLU A 330 -22.33 -16.00 -0.85
CA GLU A 330 -23.32 -15.96 -1.93
C GLU A 330 -23.33 -14.56 -2.52
N VAL A 331 -23.16 -14.47 -3.84
CA VAL A 331 -23.21 -13.23 -4.61
C VAL A 331 -24.32 -13.36 -5.62
N SER A 332 -25.26 -12.41 -5.58
CA SER A 332 -26.39 -12.35 -6.49
C SER A 332 -26.50 -10.96 -7.09
N PHE A 333 -27.05 -10.89 -8.29
CA PHE A 333 -27.25 -9.67 -9.04
C PHE A 333 -28.69 -9.57 -9.51
N GLN A 334 -29.20 -8.34 -9.50
CA GLN A 334 -30.42 -7.93 -10.16
C GLN A 334 -30.06 -6.87 -11.21
N LEU A 335 -30.27 -7.20 -12.47
CA LEU A 335 -30.16 -6.26 -13.59
C LEU A 335 -31.52 -5.60 -13.82
N SER A 336 -31.53 -4.29 -14.09
CA SER A 336 -32.77 -3.55 -14.39
C SER A 336 -33.51 -4.06 -15.63
N ASP A 337 -32.81 -4.78 -16.51
CA ASP A 337 -33.31 -5.23 -17.81
C ASP A 337 -33.37 -6.77 -17.85
N ALA A 338 -34.52 -7.31 -18.26
CA ALA A 338 -34.68 -8.73 -18.53
C ALA A 338 -34.00 -9.09 -19.85
N GLY A 339 -33.10 -10.08 -19.86
CA GLY A 339 -32.36 -10.44 -21.06
C GLY A 339 -31.48 -11.68 -20.90
N ASN A 340 -30.70 -11.98 -21.94
CA ASN A 340 -29.59 -12.92 -21.83
C ASN A 340 -28.38 -12.17 -21.30
N PHE A 341 -27.55 -12.83 -20.50
CA PHE A 341 -26.28 -12.23 -20.11
C PHE A 341 -25.16 -13.25 -20.05
N LYS A 342 -23.94 -12.75 -20.26
CA LYS A 342 -22.68 -13.45 -20.15
C LYS A 342 -21.81 -12.77 -19.13
N VAL A 343 -21.12 -13.59 -18.34
CA VAL A 343 -20.14 -13.15 -17.36
C VAL A 343 -18.77 -13.59 -17.81
N TYR A 344 -17.81 -12.67 -17.76
CA TYR A 344 -16.41 -12.91 -18.05
C TYR A 344 -15.58 -12.63 -16.81
N ARG A 345 -14.50 -13.37 -16.62
CA ARG A 345 -13.46 -13.06 -15.63
C ARG A 345 -12.13 -12.77 -16.30
N SER A 346 -11.34 -11.90 -15.71
CA SER A 346 -9.97 -11.64 -16.13
C SER A 346 -9.01 -12.74 -15.68
N SER A 347 -8.02 -13.06 -16.50
CA SER A 347 -6.78 -13.72 -16.13
C SER A 347 -5.61 -12.84 -16.54
N HIS A 348 -4.42 -13.13 -16.03
CA HIS A 348 -3.21 -12.41 -16.32
C HIS A 348 -2.39 -13.13 -17.40
N VAL A 349 -1.79 -12.39 -18.33
CA VAL A 349 -0.92 -12.95 -19.38
C VAL A 349 0.38 -13.50 -18.78
N LYS A 350 0.83 -12.93 -17.67
CA LYS A 350 1.99 -13.36 -16.89
C LYS A 350 1.59 -13.53 -15.42
N PRO A 351 2.39 -14.21 -14.57
CA PRO A 351 2.10 -14.35 -13.14
C PRO A 351 2.34 -13.03 -12.36
N ASP A 352 1.67 -11.96 -12.78
CA ASP A 352 1.82 -10.58 -12.32
C ASP A 352 0.48 -9.82 -12.48
N TYR A 353 -0.01 -9.21 -11.40
CA TYR A 353 -1.25 -8.44 -11.37
C TYR A 353 -1.23 -7.20 -12.27
N TYR A 354 -0.04 -6.65 -12.58
CA TYR A 354 0.13 -5.51 -13.50
C TYR A 354 0.24 -5.94 -14.96
N SER A 355 0.33 -7.23 -15.25
CA SER A 355 0.37 -7.70 -16.63
C SER A 355 -0.98 -7.52 -17.33
N ALA A 356 -0.93 -7.48 -18.67
CA ALA A 356 -2.12 -7.40 -19.50
C ALA A 356 -3.13 -8.49 -19.12
N LYS A 357 -4.42 -8.14 -19.24
CA LYS A 357 -5.52 -9.02 -18.85
C LYS A 357 -6.14 -9.66 -20.07
N ILE A 358 -6.46 -10.95 -19.96
CA ILE A 358 -7.25 -11.72 -20.93
C ILE A 358 -8.56 -12.15 -20.28
N PHE A 359 -9.62 -12.35 -21.06
CA PHE A 359 -10.94 -12.64 -20.52
C PHE A 359 -11.47 -13.97 -21.01
N SER A 360 -12.15 -14.67 -20.11
CA SER A 360 -12.79 -15.96 -20.38
C SER A 360 -14.21 -15.98 -19.84
N ASP A 361 -15.13 -16.55 -20.60
CA ASP A 361 -16.52 -16.77 -20.23
C ASP A 361 -16.59 -17.72 -19.02
N VAL A 362 -17.40 -17.36 -18.03
CA VAL A 362 -17.63 -18.18 -16.82
C VAL A 362 -19.08 -18.50 -16.57
N GLN A 363 -20.01 -17.73 -17.15
CA GLN A 363 -21.43 -17.99 -17.07
C GLN A 363 -22.14 -17.45 -18.30
N GLU A 364 -23.14 -18.19 -18.76
CA GLU A 364 -24.13 -17.74 -19.72
C GLU A 364 -25.51 -18.09 -19.19
N VAL A 365 -26.40 -17.11 -19.16
CA VAL A 365 -27.78 -17.30 -18.70
C VAL A 365 -28.72 -16.81 -19.77
N SER A 366 -29.56 -17.73 -20.23
CA SER A 366 -30.59 -17.47 -21.22
C SER A 366 -31.90 -17.13 -20.53
N ARG A 367 -32.49 -15.97 -20.87
CA ARG A 367 -33.80 -15.49 -20.41
C ARG A 367 -33.96 -15.53 -18.89
N SER A 368 -33.38 -14.56 -18.18
CA SER A 368 -33.74 -14.32 -16.77
C SER A 368 -34.96 -13.39 -16.70
N PRO A 369 -36.17 -13.88 -16.34
CA PRO A 369 -37.41 -13.10 -16.41
C PRO A 369 -37.48 -11.90 -15.43
N GLU A 370 -36.45 -11.66 -14.63
CA GLU A 370 -36.34 -10.51 -13.73
C GLU A 370 -34.90 -9.95 -13.66
N GLY A 371 -34.03 -10.35 -14.60
CA GLY A 371 -32.60 -9.97 -14.59
C GLY A 371 -31.81 -10.51 -13.39
N ASN A 372 -32.39 -11.43 -12.62
CA ASN A 372 -31.80 -12.01 -11.42
C ASN A 372 -30.85 -13.15 -11.74
N PHE A 373 -29.69 -13.20 -11.09
CA PHE A 373 -28.79 -14.34 -11.16
C PHE A 373 -27.84 -14.48 -9.99
N VAL A 374 -27.39 -15.72 -9.75
CA VAL A 374 -26.36 -16.03 -8.76
C VAL A 374 -25.03 -16.18 -9.50
N TRP A 375 -24.01 -15.49 -8.98
CA TRP A 375 -22.66 -15.53 -9.52
C TRP A 375 -22.00 -16.88 -9.19
N PRO A 376 -21.36 -17.57 -10.16
CA PRO A 376 -20.75 -18.86 -9.90
C PRO A 376 -19.55 -18.71 -8.96
N LYS A 377 -19.55 -19.45 -7.86
CA LYS A 377 -18.49 -19.35 -6.85
C LYS A 377 -17.12 -19.72 -7.43
N GLU A 378 -17.07 -20.72 -8.30
CA GLU A 378 -15.87 -21.20 -8.97
C GLU A 378 -15.18 -20.14 -9.84
N SER A 379 -15.93 -19.11 -10.25
CA SER A 379 -15.37 -17.98 -11.02
C SER A 379 -14.60 -16.98 -10.14
N LEU A 380 -14.81 -17.02 -8.82
CA LEU A 380 -14.14 -16.19 -7.81
C LEU A 380 -12.89 -16.87 -7.23
N GLU A 381 -12.69 -18.16 -7.51
CA GLU A 381 -11.51 -18.93 -7.13
C GLU A 381 -10.29 -18.55 -8.00
N PRO A 382 -9.05 -18.67 -7.47
CA PRO A 382 -7.86 -18.26 -8.20
C PRO A 382 -7.56 -19.18 -9.39
N LEU A 383 -7.00 -18.57 -10.44
CA LEU A 383 -6.51 -19.23 -11.64
C LEU A 383 -5.03 -19.60 -11.52
N LYS A 384 -4.61 -20.67 -12.20
CA LYS A 384 -3.19 -20.99 -12.34
C LYS A 384 -2.62 -20.31 -13.59
N VAL A 385 -1.63 -19.45 -13.39
CA VAL A 385 -0.87 -18.75 -14.44
C VAL A 385 0.60 -19.07 -14.26
N GLU A 386 1.20 -19.78 -15.20
CA GLU A 386 2.61 -20.22 -15.15
C GLU A 386 3.04 -20.85 -13.81
N GLY A 387 2.14 -21.67 -13.23
CA GLY A 387 2.37 -22.35 -11.96
C GLY A 387 2.02 -21.54 -10.71
N LYS A 388 1.78 -20.23 -10.82
CA LYS A 388 1.32 -19.38 -9.70
C LYS A 388 -0.20 -19.27 -9.67
N LYS A 389 -0.77 -19.09 -8.48
CA LYS A 389 -2.20 -18.83 -8.30
C LYS A 389 -2.45 -17.32 -8.29
N LEU A 390 -3.38 -16.84 -9.10
CA LEU A 390 -3.79 -15.43 -9.14
C LEU A 390 -5.32 -15.33 -9.14
N TYR A 391 -5.86 -14.41 -8.37
CA TYR A 391 -7.29 -14.10 -8.41
C TYR A 391 -7.60 -13.21 -9.60
N SER A 392 -8.80 -13.36 -10.17
CA SER A 392 -9.30 -12.38 -11.13
C SER A 392 -9.54 -11.05 -10.41
N THR A 393 -8.89 -9.99 -10.87
CA THR A 393 -9.10 -8.64 -10.30
C THR A 393 -10.27 -7.91 -10.95
N VAL A 394 -10.68 -8.32 -12.16
CA VAL A 394 -11.75 -7.68 -12.93
C VAL A 394 -12.67 -8.73 -13.59
N TYR A 395 -13.94 -8.40 -13.65
CA TYR A 395 -14.99 -9.16 -14.31
C TYR A 395 -15.71 -8.27 -15.32
N VAL A 396 -16.43 -8.86 -16.26
CA VAL A 396 -17.30 -8.11 -17.18
C VAL A 396 -18.67 -8.80 -17.24
N ILE A 397 -19.73 -8.02 -17.07
CA ILE A 397 -21.09 -8.46 -17.37
C ILE A 397 -21.45 -7.89 -18.74
N ARG A 398 -21.82 -8.77 -19.68
CA ARG A 398 -22.40 -8.40 -20.97
C ARG A 398 -23.86 -8.83 -20.99
N THR A 399 -24.78 -7.89 -21.16
CA THR A 399 -26.19 -8.21 -21.42
C THR A 399 -26.45 -8.10 -22.91
N SER A 400 -27.26 -9.01 -23.45
CA SER A 400 -27.76 -8.94 -24.83
C SER A 400 -29.28 -8.88 -24.85
N ASP A 401 -29.80 -7.81 -25.45
CA ASP A 401 -31.20 -7.66 -25.83
C ASP A 401 -31.27 -7.45 -27.36
N GLY A 402 -31.40 -8.56 -28.10
CA GLY A 402 -31.31 -8.54 -29.56
C GLY A 402 -29.93 -8.09 -30.05
N GLU A 403 -29.87 -6.98 -30.80
CA GLU A 403 -28.62 -6.44 -31.38
C GLU A 403 -27.86 -5.47 -30.44
N LYS A 404 -28.46 -5.06 -29.31
CA LYS A 404 -27.83 -4.13 -28.37
C LYS A 404 -27.16 -4.88 -27.23
N ASN A 405 -25.84 -4.72 -27.12
CA ASN A 405 -25.05 -5.22 -26.00
C ASN A 405 -24.71 -4.06 -25.03
N LYS A 406 -25.02 -4.26 -23.75
CA LYS A 406 -24.48 -3.42 -22.66
C LYS A 406 -23.37 -4.19 -21.98
N GLU A 407 -22.32 -3.48 -21.58
CA GLU A 407 -21.13 -4.09 -20.99
C GLU A 407 -20.65 -3.26 -19.81
N LEU A 408 -20.35 -3.93 -18.70
CA LEU A 408 -19.95 -3.27 -17.47
C LEU A 408 -18.79 -4.04 -16.84
N TYR A 409 -17.68 -3.34 -16.60
CA TYR A 409 -16.51 -3.86 -15.90
C TYR A 409 -16.74 -3.81 -14.40
N PHE A 410 -16.32 -4.86 -13.70
CA PHE A 410 -16.56 -5.07 -12.29
C PHE A 410 -15.27 -5.50 -11.60
N PRO A 411 -14.60 -4.62 -10.84
CA PRO A 411 -13.45 -5.03 -10.05
C PRO A 411 -13.88 -5.90 -8.85
N VAL A 412 -13.02 -6.85 -8.47
CA VAL A 412 -13.24 -7.75 -7.32
C VAL A 412 -13.37 -7.01 -5.99
N SER A 413 -12.86 -5.78 -5.90
CA SER A 413 -13.01 -4.89 -4.74
C SER A 413 -14.47 -4.69 -4.32
N LEU A 414 -15.41 -4.72 -5.26
CA LEU A 414 -16.85 -4.63 -5.01
C LEU A 414 -17.39 -5.81 -4.19
N PHE A 415 -16.75 -6.98 -4.29
CA PHE A 415 -17.04 -8.16 -3.47
C PHE A 415 -16.25 -8.13 -2.16
N ASN A 416 -15.01 -7.65 -2.19
CA ASN A 416 -14.15 -7.63 -1.01
C ASN A 416 -14.70 -6.74 0.11
N ILE A 417 -15.16 -5.53 -0.23
CA ILE A 417 -15.71 -4.58 0.74
C ILE A 417 -16.82 -5.21 1.63
N PRO A 418 -17.93 -5.74 1.07
CA PRO A 418 -18.98 -6.36 1.88
C PRO A 418 -18.47 -7.55 2.69
N ALA A 419 -17.63 -8.40 2.11
CA ALA A 419 -17.08 -9.57 2.79
C ALA A 419 -16.24 -9.19 4.02
N ILE A 420 -15.41 -8.16 3.91
CA ILE A 420 -14.61 -7.60 5.02
C ILE A 420 -15.52 -7.10 6.15
N PHE A 421 -16.63 -6.45 5.81
CA PHE A 421 -17.64 -6.01 6.77
C PHE A 421 -18.61 -7.12 7.23
N GLY A 422 -18.36 -8.38 6.85
CA GLY A 422 -19.09 -9.54 7.37
C GLY A 422 -20.41 -9.85 6.64
N VAL A 423 -20.66 -9.23 5.49
CA VAL A 423 -21.80 -9.56 4.64
C VAL A 423 -21.57 -10.93 4.00
N LYS A 424 -22.33 -11.94 4.44
CA LYS A 424 -22.23 -13.31 3.93
C LYS A 424 -22.97 -13.52 2.61
N LYS A 425 -24.07 -12.79 2.41
CA LYS A 425 -24.90 -12.84 1.20
C LYS A 425 -25.04 -11.43 0.64
N ALA A 426 -24.47 -11.19 -0.51
CA ALA A 426 -24.52 -9.88 -1.18
C ALA A 426 -25.51 -9.95 -2.35
N ASN A 427 -26.44 -9.00 -2.40
CA ASN A 427 -27.33 -8.79 -3.53
C ASN A 427 -27.06 -7.41 -4.11
N TYR A 428 -26.59 -7.38 -5.34
CA TYR A 428 -26.24 -6.17 -6.06
C TYR A 428 -27.31 -5.82 -7.07
N LYS A 429 -27.81 -4.58 -7.02
CA LYS A 429 -28.72 -4.07 -8.04
C LYS A 429 -27.95 -3.10 -8.94
N ILE A 430 -27.86 -3.43 -10.22
CA ILE A 430 -27.20 -2.58 -11.22
C ILE A 430 -28.27 -1.76 -11.93
N GLU A 431 -28.11 -0.44 -11.91
CA GLU A 431 -29.00 0.51 -12.56
C GLU A 431 -28.26 1.18 -13.72
N PHE A 432 -28.62 0.82 -14.95
CA PHE A 432 -28.14 1.53 -16.14
C PHE A 432 -28.95 2.83 -16.30
N THR A 433 -28.27 3.93 -16.62
CA THR A 433 -28.92 5.25 -16.78
C THR A 433 -29.70 5.40 -18.09
N GLY A 434 -29.48 4.47 -19.04
CA GLY A 434 -30.02 4.56 -20.40
C GLY A 434 -29.17 5.41 -21.35
N TYR A 435 -28.00 5.91 -20.91
CA TYR A 435 -27.06 6.56 -21.80
C TYR A 435 -26.48 5.56 -22.82
N GLU A 436 -26.58 5.90 -24.10
CA GLU A 436 -26.03 5.11 -25.20
C GLU A 436 -24.82 5.83 -25.79
N PRO A 437 -23.59 5.27 -25.65
CA PRO A 437 -22.40 5.88 -26.20
C PRO A 437 -22.45 5.89 -27.74
N ASP A 438 -22.04 7.00 -28.32
CA ASP A 438 -21.96 7.16 -29.77
C ASP A 438 -20.92 6.20 -30.37
N SER A 439 -21.37 5.31 -31.26
CA SER A 439 -20.52 4.33 -31.94
C SER A 439 -19.38 4.93 -32.78
N ALA A 440 -19.43 6.24 -33.09
CA ALA A 440 -18.35 6.93 -33.80
C ALA A 440 -17.10 7.15 -32.94
N TYR A 441 -17.19 6.98 -31.61
CA TYR A 441 -16.11 7.24 -30.68
C TYR A 441 -15.78 6.03 -29.82
N ALA A 442 -14.51 5.92 -29.45
CA ALA A 442 -14.08 5.02 -28.40
C ALA A 442 -14.31 5.69 -27.04
N TYR A 443 -14.64 4.86 -26.05
CA TYR A 443 -14.86 5.31 -24.68
C TYR A 443 -14.12 4.41 -23.72
N THR A 444 -13.48 5.03 -22.74
CA THR A 444 -12.99 4.40 -21.52
C THR A 444 -14.10 4.39 -20.47
N GLN A 445 -14.34 3.24 -19.84
CA GLN A 445 -15.21 3.16 -18.68
C GLN A 445 -14.42 3.45 -17.41
N VAL A 446 -14.89 4.40 -16.58
CA VAL A 446 -14.24 4.76 -15.31
C VAL A 446 -15.18 4.44 -14.17
N MET A 447 -14.76 3.65 -13.19
CA MET A 447 -15.54 3.38 -11.98
C MET A 447 -14.99 4.12 -10.77
N GLU A 448 -15.82 4.90 -10.11
CA GLU A 448 -15.48 5.61 -8.87
C GLU A 448 -16.41 5.18 -7.73
N TYR A 449 -15.87 5.22 -6.52
CA TYR A 449 -16.67 5.08 -5.30
C TYR A 449 -17.17 6.42 -4.80
N VAL A 450 -18.46 6.48 -4.48
CA VAL A 450 -19.14 7.70 -4.06
C VAL A 450 -20.00 7.42 -2.84
N GLU A 451 -19.76 8.14 -1.74
CA GLU A 451 -20.61 8.07 -0.56
C GLU A 451 -22.00 8.64 -0.92
N ALA A 452 -23.08 8.01 -0.43
CA ALA A 452 -24.44 8.39 -0.77
C ALA A 452 -24.74 9.89 -0.53
N SER A 453 -24.15 10.50 0.49
CA SER A 453 -24.28 11.94 0.78
C SER A 453 -23.57 12.85 -0.22
N GLU A 454 -22.55 12.36 -0.92
CA GLU A 454 -21.77 13.12 -1.91
C GLU A 454 -22.30 12.96 -3.33
N MET A 455 -23.22 12.02 -3.56
CA MET A 455 -23.81 11.72 -4.87
C MET A 455 -24.33 12.95 -5.63
N PRO A 456 -25.07 13.91 -5.03
CA PRO A 456 -25.54 15.09 -5.77
C PRO A 456 -24.41 15.96 -6.31
N VAL A 457 -23.33 16.12 -5.53
CA VAL A 457 -22.15 16.91 -5.90
C VAL A 457 -21.39 16.19 -7.01
N PHE A 458 -21.20 14.87 -6.87
CA PHE A 458 -20.56 14.03 -7.88
C PHE A 458 -21.28 14.10 -9.23
N MET A 459 -22.60 13.94 -9.24
CA MET A 459 -23.44 13.99 -10.43
C MET A 459 -23.37 15.35 -11.14
N ALA A 460 -23.42 16.45 -10.38
CA ALA A 460 -23.29 17.80 -10.92
C ALA A 460 -21.93 18.01 -11.59
N LYS A 461 -20.85 17.51 -10.99
CA LYS A 461 -19.50 17.61 -11.56
C LYS A 461 -19.37 16.81 -12.87
N LYS A 462 -19.85 15.57 -12.90
CA LYS A 462 -19.78 14.72 -14.10
C LYS A 462 -20.56 15.33 -15.27
N SER A 463 -21.69 15.97 -14.98
CA SER A 463 -22.42 16.77 -15.98
C SER A 463 -21.62 17.97 -16.49
N GLN A 464 -20.82 18.63 -15.65
CA GLN A 464 -19.99 19.77 -16.06
C GLN A 464 -18.77 19.34 -16.89
N THR A 465 -18.17 18.19 -16.58
CA THR A 465 -17.03 17.64 -17.33
C THR A 465 -17.46 16.92 -18.61
N GLY A 466 -18.76 16.75 -18.84
CA GLY A 466 -19.28 16.04 -20.01
C GLY A 466 -19.02 14.54 -19.97
N GLU A 467 -18.85 13.97 -18.77
CA GLU A 467 -18.65 12.54 -18.54
C GLU A 467 -19.99 11.89 -18.17
N PRO A 468 -20.73 11.32 -19.13
CA PRO A 468 -22.03 10.73 -18.86
C PRO A 468 -21.90 9.55 -17.91
N ILE A 469 -22.81 9.49 -16.93
CA ILE A 469 -22.96 8.32 -16.06
C ILE A 469 -23.63 7.21 -16.85
N TYR A 470 -23.03 6.03 -16.83
CA TYR A 470 -23.46 4.84 -17.56
C TYR A 470 -24.21 3.85 -16.66
N ALA A 471 -23.71 3.63 -15.45
CA ALA A 471 -24.30 2.70 -14.49
C ALA A 471 -24.04 3.11 -13.04
N LEU A 472 -24.88 2.62 -12.14
CA LEU A 472 -24.82 2.83 -10.70
C LEU A 472 -25.09 1.52 -9.97
N MET A 473 -24.43 1.32 -8.82
CA MET A 473 -24.66 0.16 -7.97
C MET A 473 -24.36 0.49 -6.51
N ALA A 474 -25.34 0.29 -5.62
CA ALA A 474 -25.11 0.37 -4.18
C ALA A 474 -24.26 -0.82 -3.70
N ILE A 475 -23.34 -0.58 -2.77
CA ILE A 475 -22.46 -1.64 -2.22
C ILE A 475 -23.08 -2.17 -0.92
N PRO A 476 -23.50 -3.45 -0.89
CA PRO A 476 -24.20 -4.03 0.26
C PRO A 476 -23.44 -3.86 1.58
N GLY A 477 -24.16 -3.48 2.64
CA GLY A 477 -23.58 -3.28 3.97
C GLY A 477 -22.80 -1.98 4.15
N THR A 478 -22.82 -1.06 3.18
CA THR A 478 -22.14 0.23 3.25
C THR A 478 -23.04 1.39 2.82
N GLN A 479 -22.57 2.63 2.97
CA GLN A 479 -23.21 3.84 2.42
C GLN A 479 -22.61 4.24 1.06
N GLU A 480 -21.81 3.36 0.46
CA GLU A 480 -21.02 3.64 -0.72
C GLU A 480 -21.73 3.12 -1.98
N TRP A 481 -21.54 3.85 -3.07
CA TRP A 481 -21.99 3.49 -4.40
C TRP A 481 -20.79 3.32 -5.31
N ALA A 482 -20.85 2.33 -6.19
CA ALA A 482 -20.00 2.27 -7.36
C ALA A 482 -20.71 2.98 -8.52
N VAL A 483 -20.01 3.93 -9.14
CA VAL A 483 -20.54 4.75 -10.22
C VAL A 483 -19.64 4.64 -11.42
N TRP A 484 -20.19 4.25 -12.56
CA TRP A 484 -19.45 4.14 -13.81
C TRP A 484 -19.78 5.32 -14.71
N SER A 485 -18.78 6.11 -15.09
CA SER A 485 -18.87 7.11 -16.14
C SER A 485 -18.16 6.65 -17.41
N LEU A 486 -18.46 7.30 -18.53
CA LEU A 486 -17.74 7.10 -19.79
C LEU A 486 -16.93 8.35 -20.10
N VAL A 487 -15.65 8.15 -20.38
CA VAL A 487 -14.75 9.19 -20.85
C VAL A 487 -14.48 8.90 -22.31
N ARG A 488 -14.74 9.89 -23.18
CA ARG A 488 -14.46 9.75 -24.61
C ARG A 488 -12.95 9.79 -24.84
N ASP A 489 -12.44 8.84 -25.61
CA ASP A 489 -11.05 8.85 -26.03
C ASP A 489 -10.87 9.92 -27.13
N LEU A 490 -9.89 10.80 -26.96
CA LEU A 490 -9.63 11.94 -27.86
C LEU A 490 -8.85 11.54 -29.12
#